data_AF-A0A1N7E4T7-F1
#
_entry.id   AF-A0A1N7E4T7-F1
#
_cell.length_a   1.000
_cell.length_b   1.000
_cell.length_c   1.000
_cell.angle_alpha   90.00
_cell.angle_beta   90.00
_cell.angle_gamma   90.00
#
_symmetry.space_group_name_H-M   'P 1'
#
loop_
_entity.id
_entity.type
_entity.pdbx_description
1 polymer ?
#
loop_
_entity_poly.entity_id
_entity_poly.type
_entity_poly.pdbx_seq_one_letter_code
_entity_poly.pdbx_strand_id
1 'polypeptide(L)'
;MLADKIPKKIILLATDVITILSLVLLVIITASQYFNFFLYVCMLVIIAIANEFRYTATTAFIPELASSDQLIRYNGLQQIFRGILVIAGPILGAVSYEMINIGCSLFLSMFIQLTSLLILLKIPSNTTTAAKTEQNQQGYYEAFYWLRSSKLLKVYLFSFCVINVICVSYMSIITPYILEAFDKKHWC
;
A
#
# COMPACT_ATOMS: atom_id res chain seq x y z
N MET A 1 -18.22 6.55 11.95
CA MET A 1 -16.97 6.01 12.54
C MET A 1 -16.21 7.17 13.19
N LEU A 2 -15.33 6.95 14.18
CA LEU A 2 -14.36 8.01 14.55
C LEU A 2 -13.48 8.40 13.35
N ALA A 3 -13.26 7.48 12.41
CA ALA A 3 -12.54 7.71 11.15
C ALA A 3 -13.26 8.69 10.18
N ASP A 4 -14.59 8.83 10.25
CA ASP A 4 -15.31 9.81 9.40
C ASP A 4 -15.12 11.25 9.89
N LYS A 5 -14.70 11.41 11.15
CA LYS A 5 -14.40 12.73 11.74
C LYS A 5 -12.94 13.14 11.56
N ILE A 6 -12.05 12.19 11.27
CA ILE A 6 -10.63 12.51 11.09
C ILE A 6 -10.48 13.02 9.65
N PRO A 7 -9.95 14.24 9.46
CA PRO A 7 -9.66 14.73 8.11
C PRO A 7 -8.66 13.79 7.44
N LYS A 8 -8.95 13.42 6.19
CA LYS A 8 -8.21 12.37 5.48
C LYS A 8 -6.73 12.73 5.32
N LYS A 9 -6.42 14.03 5.23
CA LYS A 9 -5.05 14.55 5.27
C LYS A 9 -4.28 14.12 6.53
N ILE A 10 -4.91 14.09 7.71
CA ILE A 10 -4.23 13.62 8.94
C ILE A 10 -3.89 12.13 8.84
N ILE A 11 -4.81 11.32 8.30
CA ILE A 11 -4.56 9.89 8.09
C ILE A 11 -3.37 9.70 7.14
N LEU A 12 -3.36 10.42 6.01
CA LEU A 12 -2.27 10.37 5.03
C LEU A 12 -0.92 10.78 5.65
N LEU A 13 -0.88 11.88 6.41
CA LEU A 13 0.33 12.33 7.10
C LEU A 13 0.82 11.31 8.13
N ALA A 14 -0.10 10.75 8.92
CA ALA A 14 0.24 9.74 9.93
C ALA A 14 0.82 8.47 9.28
N THR A 15 0.21 7.99 8.20
CA THR A 15 0.72 6.82 7.46
C THR A 15 2.09 7.08 6.84
N ASP A 16 2.33 8.28 6.31
CA ASP A 16 3.64 8.65 5.75
C ASP A 16 4.73 8.66 6.83
N VAL A 17 4.42 9.23 8.00
CA VAL A 17 5.34 9.25 9.14
C VAL A 17 5.64 7.83 9.64
N ILE A 18 4.63 6.97 9.77
CA ILE A 18 4.81 5.57 10.18
C ILE A 18 5.72 4.82 9.18
N THR A 19 5.49 5.00 7.89
CA THR A 19 6.31 4.37 6.85
C THR A 19 7.74 4.89 6.88
N ILE A 20 7.96 6.21 7.01
CA ILE A 20 9.30 6.81 7.11
C ILE A 20 10.03 6.28 8.36
N LEU A 21 9.37 6.26 9.52
CA LEU A 21 9.97 5.73 10.75
C LEU A 21 10.36 4.26 10.59
N SER A 22 9.49 3.45 9.99
CA SER A 22 9.77 2.03 9.73
C SER A 22 10.97 1.85 8.79
N LEU A 23 11.08 2.67 7.74
CA LEU A 23 12.23 2.68 6.83
C LEU A 23 13.52 3.12 7.52
N VAL A 24 13.47 4.14 8.38
CA VAL A 24 14.62 4.59 9.18
C VAL A 24 15.12 3.47 10.09
N LEU A 25 14.21 2.77 10.78
CA LEU A 25 14.60 1.61 11.59
C LEU A 25 15.26 0.54 10.72
N LEU A 26 14.65 0.18 9.58
CA LEU A 26 15.22 -0.81 8.65
C LEU A 26 16.62 -0.44 8.17
N VAL A 27 16.87 0.85 7.89
CA VAL A 27 18.21 1.35 7.53
C VAL A 27 19.20 1.14 8.68
N ILE A 28 18.83 1.48 9.92
CA ILE A 28 19.70 1.31 11.10
C ILE A 28 20.04 -0.16 11.34
N ILE A 29 19.03 -1.05 11.26
CA ILE A 29 19.21 -2.49 11.43
C ILE A 29 20.15 -3.04 10.35
N THR A 30 19.94 -2.65 9.10
CA THR A 30 20.79 -3.04 7.97
C THR A 30 22.22 -2.55 8.17
N ALA A 31 22.41 -1.29 8.59
CA ALA A 31 23.73 -0.68 8.78
C ALA A 31 24.52 -1.28 9.96
N SER A 32 23.82 -1.70 11.02
CA SER A 32 24.43 -2.36 12.18
C SER A 32 24.85 -3.81 11.93
N GLN A 33 24.59 -4.34 10.72
CA GLN A 33 24.79 -5.75 10.33
C GLN A 33 24.09 -6.76 11.26
N TYR A 34 23.14 -6.30 12.08
CA TYR A 34 22.34 -7.15 12.96
C TYR A 34 21.14 -7.69 12.20
N PHE A 35 21.31 -8.85 11.57
CA PHE A 35 20.22 -9.48 10.81
C PHE A 35 19.27 -10.25 11.75
N ASN A 36 18.08 -9.70 11.98
CA ASN A 36 16.99 -10.38 12.66
C ASN A 36 15.77 -10.49 11.73
N PHE A 37 15.55 -11.68 11.18
CA PHE A 37 14.47 -11.96 10.24
C PHE A 37 13.09 -11.51 10.75
N PHE A 38 12.74 -11.83 11.99
CA PHE A 38 11.45 -11.47 12.57
C PHE A 38 11.25 -9.97 12.61
N LEU A 39 12.31 -9.22 12.90
CA LEU A 39 12.25 -7.78 13.00
C LEU A 39 12.03 -7.13 11.61
N TYR A 40 12.68 -7.64 10.56
CA TYR A 40 12.39 -7.23 9.18
C TYR A 40 10.93 -7.51 8.79
N VAL A 41 10.43 -8.71 9.07
CA VAL A 41 9.04 -9.08 8.77
C VAL A 41 8.06 -8.17 9.50
N CYS A 42 8.27 -7.90 10.79
CA CYS A 42 7.44 -6.99 11.56
C CYS A 42 7.40 -5.58 10.94
N MET A 43 8.54 -5.04 10.52
CA MET A 43 8.59 -3.73 9.87
C MET A 43 7.87 -3.73 8.53
N LEU A 44 8.03 -4.78 7.72
CA LEU A 44 7.31 -4.92 6.44
C LEU A 44 5.80 -5.02 6.64
N VAL A 45 5.34 -5.71 7.68
CA VAL A 45 3.91 -5.78 8.04
C VAL A 45 3.39 -4.40 8.44
N ILE A 46 4.14 -3.64 9.26
CA ILE A 46 3.76 -2.28 9.65
C ILE A 46 3.66 -1.36 8.41
N ILE A 47 4.64 -1.43 7.52
CA ILE A 47 4.64 -0.66 6.26
C ILE A 47 3.45 -1.06 5.38
N ALA A 48 3.15 -2.35 5.24
CA ALA A 48 2.03 -2.83 4.45
C ALA A 48 0.69 -2.32 4.98
N ILE A 49 0.49 -2.37 6.31
CA ILE A 49 -0.70 -1.83 6.97
C ILE A 49 -0.81 -0.32 6.72
N ALA A 50 0.27 0.44 6.95
CA ALA A 50 0.30 1.88 6.72
C ALA A 50 -0.03 2.25 5.27
N ASN A 51 0.50 1.51 4.30
CA ASN A 51 0.23 1.71 2.88
C ASN A 51 -1.23 1.48 2.52
N GLU A 52 -1.92 0.51 3.14
CA GLU A 52 -3.34 0.28 2.87
C GLU A 52 -4.25 1.35 3.48
N PHE A 53 -3.94 1.82 4.69
CA PHE A 53 -4.61 2.99 5.25
C PHE A 53 -4.39 4.22 4.38
N ARG A 54 -3.16 4.42 3.88
CA ARG A 54 -2.83 5.51 2.96
C ARG A 54 -3.61 5.39 1.65
N TYR A 55 -3.71 4.19 1.07
CA TYR A 55 -4.47 3.95 -0.14
C TYR A 55 -5.95 4.31 0.06
N THR A 56 -6.57 3.79 1.13
CA THR A 56 -7.96 4.08 1.48
C THR A 56 -8.20 5.57 1.68
N ALA A 57 -7.34 6.24 2.46
CA ALA A 57 -7.43 7.68 2.68
C ALA A 57 -7.23 8.48 1.38
N THR A 58 -6.36 8.04 0.49
CA THR A 58 -6.12 8.67 -0.83
C THR A 58 -7.37 8.57 -1.70
N THR A 59 -7.99 7.38 -1.78
CA THR A 59 -9.21 7.17 -2.57
C THR A 59 -10.40 7.99 -2.07
N ALA A 60 -10.43 8.33 -0.78
CA ALA A 60 -11.43 9.24 -0.21
C ALA A 60 -11.06 10.73 -0.36
N PHE A 61 -9.77 11.06 -0.30
CA PHE A 61 -9.29 12.45 -0.32
C PHE A 61 -9.26 13.06 -1.72
N ILE A 62 -8.92 12.29 -2.76
CA ILE A 62 -8.82 12.82 -4.13
C ILE A 62 -10.17 13.32 -4.67
N PRO A 63 -11.30 12.60 -4.47
CA PRO A 63 -12.63 13.10 -4.84
C PRO A 63 -13.04 14.41 -4.14
N GLU A 64 -12.49 14.72 -2.96
CA GLU A 64 -12.78 16.00 -2.27
C GLU A 64 -12.09 17.20 -2.95
N LEU A 65 -11.08 16.97 -3.80
CA LEU A 65 -10.23 17.99 -4.40
C LEU A 65 -10.46 18.18 -5.91
N ALA A 66 -11.07 17.21 -6.57
CA ALA A 66 -11.10 17.12 -8.04
C ALA A 66 -12.53 16.93 -8.57
N SER A 67 -12.82 17.50 -9.74
CA SER A 67 -14.09 17.28 -10.44
C SER A 67 -14.18 15.87 -11.05
N SER A 68 -15.38 15.41 -11.40
CA SER A 68 -15.60 14.08 -11.99
C SER A 68 -14.71 13.80 -13.21
N ASP A 69 -14.52 14.78 -14.09
CA ASP A 69 -13.68 14.63 -15.29
C ASP A 69 -12.19 14.48 -14.93
N GLN A 70 -11.74 15.17 -13.88
CA GLN A 70 -10.38 15.04 -13.36
C GLN A 70 -10.17 13.68 -12.67
N LEU A 71 -11.20 13.14 -12.00
CA LEU A 71 -11.15 11.82 -11.39
C LEU A 71 -11.01 10.70 -12.42
N ILE A 72 -11.71 10.80 -13.55
CA ILE A 72 -11.57 9.83 -14.66
C ILE A 72 -10.14 9.87 -15.20
N ARG A 73 -9.60 11.07 -15.44
CA ARG A 73 -8.21 11.25 -15.88
C ARG A 73 -7.20 10.70 -14.86
N TYR A 74 -7.40 10.98 -13.58
CA TYR A 74 -6.54 10.49 -12.50
C TYR A 74 -6.53 8.96 -12.44
N ASN A 75 -7.71 8.33 -12.49
CA ASN A 75 -7.81 6.87 -12.46
C ASN A 75 -7.15 6.23 -13.68
N GLY A 76 -7.30 6.82 -14.87
CA GLY A 76 -6.62 6.37 -16.08
C GLY A 76 -5.09 6.43 -15.95
N LEU A 77 -4.55 7.57 -15.49
CA LEU A 77 -3.12 7.73 -15.19
C LEU A 77 -2.64 6.72 -14.15
N GLN A 78 -3.39 6.54 -13.06
CA GLN A 78 -3.05 5.59 -12.00
C GLN A 78 -3.00 4.15 -12.52
N GLN A 79 -3.89 3.77 -13.43
CA GLN A 79 -3.87 2.45 -14.05
C GLN A 79 -2.64 2.27 -14.95
N ILE A 80 -2.26 3.30 -15.72
CA ILE A 80 -1.03 3.30 -16.53
C ILE A 80 0.20 3.13 -15.61
N PHE A 81 0.30 3.92 -14.54
CA PHE A 81 1.38 3.81 -13.57
C PHE A 81 1.45 2.41 -12.94
N ARG A 82 0.31 1.83 -12.54
CA ARG A 82 0.27 0.45 -12.03
C ARG A 82 0.80 -0.54 -13.06
N GLY A 83 0.39 -0.43 -14.32
CA GLY A 83 0.88 -1.28 -15.40
C GLY A 83 2.40 -1.18 -15.59
N ILE A 84 2.94 0.04 -15.57
CA ILE A 84 4.38 0.28 -15.64
C ILE A 84 5.08 -0.34 -14.43
N LEU A 85 4.57 -0.12 -13.21
CA LEU A 85 5.19 -0.59 -11.97
C LEU A 85 5.21 -2.12 -11.86
N VAL A 86 4.23 -2.83 -12.42
CA VAL A 86 4.22 -4.31 -12.46
C VAL A 86 5.42 -4.86 -13.24
N ILE A 87 5.85 -4.17 -14.29
CA ILE A 87 6.96 -4.60 -15.15
C ILE A 87 8.28 -4.00 -14.65
N ALA A 88 8.32 -2.67 -14.48
CA ALA A 88 9.51 -1.94 -14.11
C ALA A 88 9.91 -2.17 -12.64
N GLY A 89 8.97 -2.43 -11.74
CA GLY A 89 9.24 -2.62 -10.31
C GLY A 89 10.21 -3.76 -10.03
N PRO A 90 9.95 -5.00 -10.50
CA PRO A 90 10.88 -6.12 -10.34
C PRO A 90 12.24 -5.89 -10.99
N ILE A 91 12.26 -5.29 -12.19
CA ILE A 91 13.51 -5.00 -12.92
C ILE A 91 14.36 -4.00 -12.16
N LEU A 92 13.76 -2.88 -11.72
CA LEU A 92 14.44 -1.88 -10.92
C LEU A 92 14.86 -2.43 -9.57
N GLY A 93 14.07 -3.32 -8.96
CA GLY A 93 14.41 -4.02 -7.72
C GLY A 93 15.63 -4.94 -7.88
N ALA A 94 15.68 -5.73 -8.96
CA ALA A 94 16.80 -6.62 -9.27
C ALA A 94 18.08 -5.83 -9.58
N VAL A 95 18.00 -4.83 -10.46
CA VAL A 95 19.13 -3.94 -10.79
C VAL A 95 19.60 -3.18 -9.56
N SER A 96 18.67 -2.69 -8.73
CA SER A 96 19.02 -2.06 -7.46
C SER A 96 19.76 -3.04 -6.57
N TYR A 97 19.26 -4.26 -6.36
CA TYR A 97 19.91 -5.25 -5.52
C TYR A 97 21.36 -5.57 -5.98
N GLU A 98 21.61 -5.64 -7.28
CA GLU A 98 22.93 -5.96 -7.84
C GLU A 98 23.89 -4.76 -7.85
N MET A 99 23.41 -3.57 -8.20
CA MET A 99 24.27 -2.38 -8.37
C MET A 99 24.32 -1.47 -7.13
N ILE A 100 23.26 -1.47 -6.33
CA ILE A 100 23.00 -0.52 -5.25
C ILE A 100 22.72 -1.34 -3.97
N ASN A 101 23.72 -1.44 -3.08
CA ASN A 101 23.56 -2.14 -1.79
C ASN A 101 22.18 -1.84 -1.15
N ILE A 102 21.54 -2.85 -0.57
CA ILE A 102 20.20 -2.78 0.02
C ILE A 102 19.99 -1.56 0.94
N GLY A 103 21.04 -1.13 1.66
CA GLY A 103 21.01 0.10 2.45
C GLY A 103 20.69 1.35 1.60
N CYS A 104 21.34 1.51 0.45
CA CYS A 104 21.11 2.62 -0.47
C CYS A 104 19.70 2.58 -1.10
N SER A 105 19.16 1.39 -1.40
CA SER A 105 17.77 1.26 -1.88
C SER A 105 16.74 1.67 -0.83
N LEU A 106 16.99 1.34 0.44
CA LEU A 106 16.15 1.77 1.56
C LEU A 106 16.22 3.29 1.75
N PHE A 107 17.42 3.89 1.64
CA PHE A 107 17.59 5.35 1.68
C PHE A 107 16.84 6.05 0.54
N LEU A 108 16.90 5.52 -0.69
CA LEU A 108 16.18 6.08 -1.82
C LEU A 108 14.66 6.01 -1.59
N SER A 109 14.17 4.88 -1.07
CA SER A 109 12.76 4.70 -0.73
C SER A 109 12.30 5.69 0.35
N MET A 110 13.13 5.90 1.37
CA MET A 110 12.88 6.89 2.42
C MET A 110 12.82 8.31 1.85
N PHE A 111 13.73 8.66 0.93
CA PHE A 111 13.73 9.97 0.28
C PHE A 111 12.47 10.20 -0.56
N ILE A 112 12.03 9.21 -1.34
CA ILE A 112 10.78 9.27 -2.10
C ILE A 112 9.59 9.44 -1.15
N GLN A 113 9.54 8.71 -0.03
CA GLN A 113 8.45 8.86 0.93
C GLN A 113 8.46 10.24 1.60
N LEU A 114 9.63 10.77 1.93
CA LEU A 114 9.78 12.10 2.51
C LEU A 114 9.33 13.20 1.54
N THR A 115 9.70 13.10 0.27
CA THR A 115 9.22 14.05 -0.75
C THR A 115 7.71 13.99 -0.92
N SER A 116 7.09 12.79 -0.89
CA SER A 116 5.64 12.65 -0.86
C SER A 116 5.01 13.36 0.34
N LEU A 117 5.59 13.21 1.53
CA LEU A 117 5.11 13.88 2.75
C LEU A 117 5.18 15.40 2.62
N LEU A 118 6.30 15.94 2.11
CA LEU A 118 6.49 17.38 1.91
C LEU A 118 5.50 17.96 0.89
N ILE A 119 5.23 17.24 -0.20
CA ILE A 119 4.22 17.63 -1.19
C ILE A 119 2.83 17.64 -0.54
N LEU A 120 2.49 16.59 0.22
CA LEU A 120 1.21 16.48 0.90
C LEU A 120 0.98 17.62 1.92
N LEU A 121 2.03 18.06 2.62
CA LEU A 121 1.95 19.20 3.54
C LEU A 121 1.50 20.48 2.82
N LYS A 122 1.97 20.70 1.58
CA LYS A 122 1.64 21.88 0.75
C LYS A 122 0.21 21.87 0.22
N ILE A 123 -0.45 20.71 0.13
CA ILE A 123 -1.82 20.62 -0.39
C ILE A 123 -2.79 21.20 0.67
N PRO A 124 -3.52 22.28 0.39
CA PRO A 124 -4.49 22.81 1.33
C PRO A 124 -5.60 21.79 1.59
N SER A 125 -5.91 21.56 2.86
CA SER A 125 -7.04 20.72 3.25
C SER A 125 -8.28 21.61 3.29
N ASN A 126 -9.20 21.48 2.33
CA ASN A 126 -10.53 22.02 2.51
C ASN A 126 -11.25 21.16 3.56
N THR A 127 -11.11 21.53 4.82
CA THR A 127 -11.80 20.91 5.96
C THR A 127 -13.32 21.16 5.94
N THR A 128 -13.82 21.85 4.93
CA THR A 128 -15.20 22.33 4.80
C THR A 128 -16.07 21.45 3.90
N THR A 129 -15.90 20.14 3.92
CA THR A 129 -16.98 19.23 3.48
C THR A 129 -16.91 17.90 4.22
N ALA A 130 -16.86 17.97 5.55
CA ALA A 130 -17.69 17.03 6.30
C ALA A 130 -19.14 17.38 5.91
N ALA A 131 -19.59 16.88 4.75
CA ALA A 131 -21.01 16.80 4.49
C ALA A 131 -21.58 16.14 5.75
N LYS A 132 -22.45 16.88 6.44
CA LYS A 132 -23.36 16.31 7.43
C LYS A 132 -24.29 15.37 6.67
N THR A 133 -23.77 14.30 6.09
CA THR A 133 -24.59 13.13 5.84
C THR A 133 -24.89 12.65 7.23
N GLU A 134 -26.14 12.88 7.67
CA GLU A 134 -26.66 12.34 8.92
C GLU A 134 -26.26 10.87 8.97
N GLN A 135 -25.24 10.60 9.77
CA GLN A 135 -24.64 9.29 9.85
C GLN A 135 -25.59 8.45 10.68
N ASN A 136 -26.58 7.85 10.02
CA ASN A 136 -27.46 6.90 10.66
C ASN A 136 -26.59 5.68 11.06
N GLN A 137 -26.16 5.64 12.32
CA GLN A 137 -25.39 4.52 12.87
C GLN A 137 -26.12 3.18 12.69
N GLN A 138 -27.45 3.19 12.48
CA GLN A 138 -28.25 2.01 12.21
C GLN A 138 -27.99 1.41 10.83
N GLY A 139 -27.71 2.22 9.80
CA GLY A 139 -27.45 1.73 8.43
C GLY A 139 -26.21 0.83 8.31
N TYR A 140 -25.24 0.96 9.24
CA TYR A 140 -24.03 0.13 9.29
C TYR A 140 -24.29 -1.26 9.85
N TYR A 141 -25.07 -1.35 10.93
CA TYR A 141 -25.49 -2.63 11.48
C TYR A 141 -26.41 -3.34 10.49
N GLU A 142 -27.28 -2.61 9.81
CA GLU A 142 -28.12 -3.16 8.75
C GLU A 142 -27.29 -3.65 7.56
N ALA A 143 -26.30 -2.88 7.08
CA ALA A 143 -25.41 -3.31 6.01
C ALA A 143 -24.59 -4.55 6.41
N PHE A 144 -24.05 -4.58 7.63
CA PHE A 144 -23.26 -5.73 8.11
C PHE A 144 -24.16 -6.96 8.36
N TYR A 145 -25.36 -6.76 8.88
CA TYR A 145 -26.35 -7.82 9.07
C TYR A 145 -26.84 -8.36 7.72
N TRP A 146 -27.07 -7.50 6.73
CA TRP A 146 -27.45 -7.88 5.37
C TRP A 146 -26.31 -8.63 4.65
N LEU A 147 -25.07 -8.16 4.82
CA LEU A 147 -23.86 -8.85 4.34
C LEU A 147 -23.74 -10.25 4.98
N ARG A 148 -24.08 -10.36 6.27
CA ARG A 148 -24.03 -11.62 7.01
C ARG A 148 -25.23 -12.54 6.74
N SER A 149 -26.38 -12.00 6.34
CA SER A 149 -27.60 -12.74 6.08
C SER A 149 -27.57 -13.44 4.71
N SER A 150 -27.01 -12.78 3.69
CA SER A 150 -26.93 -13.34 2.35
C SER A 150 -25.84 -14.44 2.23
N LYS A 151 -26.27 -15.70 2.09
CA LYS A 151 -25.34 -16.84 1.88
C LYS A 151 -24.52 -16.70 0.59
N LEU A 152 -25.14 -16.24 -0.50
CA LEU A 152 -24.47 -16.06 -1.79
C LEU A 152 -23.33 -15.04 -1.71
N LEU A 153 -23.56 -13.87 -1.09
CA LEU A 153 -22.54 -12.83 -0.99
C LEU A 153 -21.32 -13.28 -0.19
N LYS A 154 -21.54 -14.03 0.90
CA LYS A 154 -20.46 -14.64 1.67
C LYS A 154 -19.65 -15.65 0.85
N VAL A 155 -20.31 -16.47 0.03
CA VAL A 155 -19.62 -17.41 -0.87
C VAL A 155 -18.80 -16.66 -1.92
N TYR A 156 -19.34 -15.59 -2.52
CA TYR A 156 -18.58 -14.76 -3.47
C TYR A 156 -17.38 -14.07 -2.82
N LEU A 157 -17.56 -13.45 -1.65
CA LEU A 157 -16.47 -12.81 -0.92
C LEU A 157 -15.40 -13.81 -0.50
N PHE A 158 -15.79 -14.97 0.03
CA PHE A 158 -14.86 -16.02 0.41
C PHE A 158 -14.10 -16.57 -0.81
N SER A 159 -14.80 -16.85 -1.91
CA SER A 159 -14.20 -17.32 -3.15
C SER A 159 -13.22 -16.29 -3.71
N PHE A 160 -13.60 -15.01 -3.72
CA PHE A 160 -12.73 -13.93 -4.15
C PHE A 160 -11.47 -13.83 -3.29
N CYS A 161 -11.60 -13.89 -1.97
CA CYS A 161 -10.45 -13.92 -1.06
C CYS A 161 -9.53 -15.11 -1.34
N VAL A 162 -10.07 -16.32 -1.46
CA VAL A 162 -9.29 -17.53 -1.71
C VAL A 162 -8.55 -17.43 -3.06
N ILE A 163 -9.25 -17.03 -4.12
CA ILE A 163 -8.63 -16.85 -5.45
C ILE A 163 -7.54 -15.79 -5.40
N ASN A 164 -7.80 -14.65 -4.74
CA ASN A 164 -6.84 -13.55 -4.65
C ASN A 164 -5.57 -13.98 -3.91
N VAL A 165 -5.72 -14.64 -2.75
CA VAL A 165 -4.59 -15.17 -1.96
C VAL A 165 -3.77 -16.16 -2.80
N ILE A 166 -4.42 -17.13 -3.44
CA ILE A 166 -3.72 -18.12 -4.27
C ILE A 166 -2.96 -17.44 -5.42
N CYS A 167 -3.60 -16.53 -6.15
CA CYS A 167 -2.96 -15.82 -7.27
C CYS A 167 -1.77 -14.97 -6.81
N VAL A 168 -1.91 -14.20 -5.73
CA VAL A 168 -0.84 -13.32 -5.22
C VAL A 168 0.31 -14.14 -4.64
N SER A 169 0.01 -15.21 -3.89
CA SER A 169 1.04 -16.13 -3.36
C SER A 169 1.80 -16.82 -4.49
N TYR A 170 1.11 -17.29 -5.54
CA TYR A 170 1.75 -17.90 -6.71
C TYR A 170 2.74 -16.93 -7.38
N MET A 171 2.32 -15.68 -7.60
CA MET A 171 3.17 -14.65 -8.21
C MET A 171 4.39 -14.29 -7.35
N SER A 172 4.30 -14.44 -6.03
CA SER A 172 5.41 -14.14 -5.12
C SER A 172 6.45 -15.26 -5.08
N ILE A 173 6.04 -16.52 -5.28
CA ILE A 173 6.90 -17.71 -5.19
C ILE A 173 7.57 -18.03 -6.53
N ILE A 174 6.93 -17.72 -7.65
CA ILE A 174 7.43 -18.12 -8.98
C ILE A 174 8.80 -17.50 -9.29
N THR A 175 9.05 -16.25 -8.88
CA THR A 175 10.32 -15.56 -9.14
C THR A 175 11.52 -16.25 -8.50
N PRO A 176 11.56 -16.49 -7.17
CA PRO A 176 12.68 -17.23 -6.58
C PRO A 176 12.76 -18.68 -7.08
N TYR A 177 11.63 -19.33 -7.35
CA TYR A 177 11.62 -20.71 -7.87
C TYR A 177 12.26 -20.82 -9.26
N ILE A 178 11.95 -19.88 -10.17
CA ILE A 178 12.57 -19.82 -11.50
C ILE A 178 14.08 -19.61 -11.35
N LEU A 179 14.52 -18.67 -10.50
CA LEU A 179 15.94 -18.41 -10.28
C LEU A 179 16.69 -19.65 -9.77
N GLU A 180 16.12 -20.38 -8.81
CA GLU A 180 16.70 -21.63 -8.31
C GLU A 180 16.76 -22.73 -9.40
N ALA A 181 15.72 -22.83 -10.25
CA ALA A 181 15.68 -23.80 -11.33
C ALA A 181 16.70 -23.50 -12.45
N PHE A 182 16.99 -22.22 -12.71
CA PHE A 182 18.03 -21.81 -13.66
C PHE A 182 19.44 -22.02 -13.10
N ASP A 183 19.66 -21.74 -11.81
CA ASP A 183 20.97 -21.92 -11.16
C ASP A 183 21.40 -23.40 -11.14
N LYS A 184 20.46 -24.32 -10.87
CA LYS A 184 20.70 -25.78 -10.95
C LYS A 184 21.09 -26.29 -12.33
N LYS A 185 20.80 -25.56 -13.41
CA LYS A 185 21.07 -25.99 -14.79
C LYS A 185 22.49 -25.65 -15.27
N HIS A 186 23.23 -24.82 -14.53
CA HIS A 186 24.61 -24.44 -14.86
C HIS A 186 25.69 -25.32 -14.21
N TRP A 187 25.31 -26.31 -13.40
CA TRP A 187 26.21 -27.22 -12.68
C TRP A 187 26.07 -28.70 -13.09
N CYS A 188 25.53 -28.99 -14.28
CA CYS A 188 25.53 -30.33 -14.88
C CYS A 188 26.24 -30.33 -16.24
#